data_AF-A0A482TQN6-F1
#
_entry.id   AF-A0A482TQN6-F1
#
_cell.length_a   1.000
_cell.length_b   1.000
_cell.length_c   1.000
_cell.angle_alpha   90.00
_cell.angle_beta   90.00
_cell.angle_gamma   90.00
#
_symmetry.space_group_name_H-M   'P 1'
#
loop_
_entity.id
_entity.type
_entity.pdbx_description
1 polymer ?
#
loop_
_entity_poly.entity_id
_entity_poly.type
_entity_poly.pdbx_seq_one_letter_code
_entity_poly.pdbx_strand_id
1 'polypeptide(L)'
;MDNKEQYIKPLIKVIELNEDKSWLDAFLGLRTGGYLPGGGAGSLNDWGPSYLDKIKSSWYCNLYDILRQLFDDNLPAEQSKELKLIKFRNNIRVIRCLNCNKSYQHPSVFESYIALDFYYKNFIGLAENKFLLNLFIPELTYENQKTKDFRSWLFKQYEANNIKIYDFVNNKYICPHCGKAHGETEHDLYFIKIEGIDKMEFQQIKLNANWEDFERIPAGNS
;
A
#
# COMPACT_ATOMS: atom_id res chain seq x y z
N MET A 1 27.20 -9.43 7.13
CA MET A 1 25.93 -10.18 7.03
C MET A 1 25.34 -9.82 5.70
N ASP A 2 24.90 -10.80 4.91
CA ASP A 2 24.20 -10.51 3.65
C ASP A 2 22.87 -9.81 3.99
N ASN A 3 22.64 -8.61 3.46
CA ASN A 3 21.41 -7.86 3.70
C ASN A 3 20.17 -8.66 3.28
N LYS A 4 20.34 -9.64 2.39
CA LYS A 4 19.27 -10.54 1.94
C LYS A 4 18.69 -11.38 3.06
N GLU A 5 19.50 -11.86 4.00
CA GLU A 5 19.06 -12.86 4.99
C GLU A 5 17.96 -12.34 5.92
N GLN A 6 17.96 -11.04 6.23
CA GLN A 6 16.93 -10.44 7.09
C GLN A 6 15.54 -10.36 6.45
N TYR A 7 15.46 -10.32 5.11
CA TYR A 7 14.18 -10.19 4.40
C TYR A 7 13.56 -11.53 4.02
N ILE A 8 14.35 -12.62 3.93
CA ILE A 8 13.87 -13.95 3.52
C ILE A 8 12.72 -14.43 4.41
N LYS A 9 12.89 -14.41 5.74
CA LYS A 9 11.87 -14.90 6.68
C LYS A 9 10.57 -14.09 6.58
N PRO A 10 10.61 -12.74 6.61
CA PRO A 10 9.43 -11.93 6.34
C PRO A 10 8.78 -12.22 4.97
N LEU A 11 9.55 -12.32 3.88
CA LEU A 11 9.01 -12.63 2.55
C LEU A 11 8.26 -13.97 2.52
N ILE A 12 8.86 -15.03 3.08
CA ILE A 12 8.21 -16.33 3.25
C ILE A 12 6.92 -16.17 4.05
N LYS A 13 6.93 -15.37 5.12
CA LYS A 13 5.76 -15.21 5.98
C LYS A 13 4.62 -14.44 5.30
N VAL A 14 4.92 -13.37 4.54
CA VAL A 14 3.93 -12.70 3.69
C VAL A 14 3.27 -13.75 2.80
N ILE A 15 4.11 -14.62 2.24
CA ILE A 15 3.63 -15.61 1.31
C ILE A 15 2.69 -16.59 2.00
N GLU A 16 3.12 -17.22 3.10
CA GLU A 16 2.31 -18.18 3.89
C GLU A 16 0.93 -17.66 4.34
N LEU A 17 0.71 -16.35 4.35
CA LEU A 17 -0.56 -15.73 4.75
C LEU A 17 -1.57 -15.58 3.60
N ASN A 18 -1.19 -15.89 2.35
CA ASN A 18 -2.06 -15.78 1.18
C ASN A 18 -3.29 -16.69 1.32
N GLU A 19 -4.43 -16.21 0.84
CA GLU A 19 -5.70 -16.94 0.94
C GLU A 19 -5.98 -17.80 -0.31
N ASP A 20 -5.19 -17.65 -1.38
CA ASP A 20 -5.20 -18.56 -2.53
C ASP A 20 -4.52 -19.89 -2.15
N LYS A 21 -5.34 -20.92 -1.93
CA LYS A 21 -4.87 -22.27 -1.55
C LYS A 21 -3.99 -22.92 -2.62
N SER A 22 -4.34 -22.75 -3.90
CA SER A 22 -3.57 -23.35 -4.98
C SER A 22 -2.14 -22.81 -5.02
N TRP A 23 -2.03 -21.52 -4.75
CA TRP A 23 -0.78 -20.81 -4.66
C TRP A 23 0.01 -21.20 -3.39
N LEU A 24 -0.67 -21.35 -2.25
CA LEU A 24 -0.01 -21.71 -0.98
C LEU A 24 0.56 -23.14 -1.05
N ASP A 25 -0.20 -24.07 -1.63
CA ASP A 25 0.21 -25.45 -1.82
C ASP A 25 1.43 -25.55 -2.74
N ALA A 26 1.48 -24.76 -3.83
CA ALA A 26 2.63 -24.70 -4.73
C ALA A 26 3.90 -24.19 -4.03
N PHE A 27 3.78 -23.12 -3.23
CA PHE A 27 4.90 -22.59 -2.45
C PHE A 27 5.42 -23.58 -1.39
N LEU A 28 4.52 -24.24 -0.66
CA LEU A 28 4.89 -25.26 0.33
C LEU A 28 5.58 -26.46 -0.35
N GLY A 29 5.08 -26.88 -1.51
CA GLY A 29 5.71 -27.91 -2.34
C GLY A 29 7.16 -27.57 -2.69
N LEU A 30 7.40 -26.35 -3.20
CA LEU A 30 8.74 -25.83 -3.48
C LEU A 30 9.67 -25.89 -2.26
N ARG A 31 9.19 -25.43 -1.10
CA ARG A 31 9.98 -25.41 0.15
C ARG A 31 10.38 -26.81 0.62
N THR A 32 9.57 -27.81 0.33
CA THR A 32 9.87 -29.22 0.64
C THR A 32 10.73 -29.93 -0.42
N GLY A 33 11.23 -29.21 -1.43
CA GLY A 33 12.07 -29.76 -2.51
C GLY A 33 11.29 -30.26 -3.73
N GLY A 34 10.01 -29.91 -3.85
CA GLY A 34 9.16 -30.24 -5.00
C GLY A 34 9.38 -29.34 -6.21
N TYR A 35 8.91 -29.80 -7.37
CA TYR A 35 8.89 -29.02 -8.61
C TYR A 35 7.58 -28.25 -8.77
N LEU A 36 7.63 -27.10 -9.44
CA LEU A 36 6.45 -26.29 -9.75
C LEU A 36 5.54 -27.00 -10.78
N PRO A 37 4.20 -27.00 -10.58
CA PRO A 37 3.27 -27.38 -11.63
C PRO A 37 3.22 -26.26 -12.68
N GLY A 38 3.96 -26.43 -13.78
CA GLY A 38 3.97 -25.52 -14.93
C GLY A 38 5.37 -25.00 -15.25
N GLY A 39 5.92 -25.42 -16.38
CA GLY A 39 7.29 -25.09 -16.79
C GLY A 39 7.53 -23.58 -16.91
N GLY A 40 8.63 -23.11 -16.32
CA GLY A 40 9.29 -21.84 -16.70
C GLY A 40 9.04 -20.61 -15.83
N ALA A 41 8.39 -20.71 -14.67
CA ALA A 41 8.09 -19.57 -13.77
C ALA A 41 8.63 -19.82 -12.34
N GLY A 42 9.96 -19.84 -12.20
CA GLY A 42 10.67 -20.28 -10.99
C GLY A 42 11.34 -19.16 -10.19
N SER A 43 10.92 -17.91 -10.34
CA SER A 43 11.47 -16.79 -9.57
C SER A 43 10.37 -16.14 -8.76
N LEU A 44 10.70 -15.61 -7.57
CA LEU A 44 9.81 -14.80 -6.71
C LEU A 44 9.05 -13.68 -7.48
N ASN A 45 9.44 -13.34 -8.72
CA ASN A 45 8.77 -12.36 -9.58
C ASN A 45 7.33 -12.76 -10.02
N ASP A 46 6.97 -14.04 -9.97
CA ASP A 46 5.64 -14.53 -10.37
C ASP A 46 4.63 -14.62 -9.19
N TRP A 47 5.00 -14.15 -7.98
CA TRP A 47 4.39 -14.58 -6.70
C TRP A 47 3.79 -13.44 -5.86
N GLY A 48 2.95 -12.59 -6.47
CA GLY A 48 2.23 -11.53 -5.76
C GLY A 48 1.18 -12.09 -4.78
N PRO A 49 1.03 -11.50 -3.57
CA PRO A 49 0.11 -12.06 -2.58
C PRO A 49 -1.34 -11.61 -2.81
N SER A 50 -2.31 -12.49 -2.54
CA SER A 50 -3.75 -12.25 -2.68
C SER A 50 -4.49 -12.46 -1.36
N TYR A 51 -5.33 -11.51 -0.97
CA TYR A 51 -6.10 -11.58 0.27
C TYR A 51 -7.51 -11.04 0.02
N LEU A 52 -8.53 -11.73 0.55
CA LEU A 52 -9.93 -11.34 0.47
C LEU A 52 -10.22 -10.11 1.35
N ASP A 53 -9.56 -10.04 2.50
CA ASP A 53 -9.64 -8.87 3.38
C ASP A 53 -8.85 -7.70 2.77
N LYS A 54 -9.55 -6.59 2.50
CA LYS A 54 -8.94 -5.42 1.84
C LYS A 54 -7.86 -4.76 2.68
N ILE A 55 -7.95 -4.84 4.01
CA ILE A 55 -6.93 -4.25 4.88
C ILE A 55 -5.67 -5.09 4.79
N LYS A 56 -5.76 -6.39 5.04
CA LYS A 56 -4.64 -7.33 4.89
C LYS A 56 -4.04 -7.27 3.49
N SER A 57 -4.87 -7.19 2.46
CA SER A 57 -4.43 -7.02 1.07
C SER A 57 -3.57 -5.78 0.92
N SER A 58 -4.07 -4.60 1.27
CA SER A 58 -3.29 -3.36 1.15
C SER A 58 -2.01 -3.41 1.98
N TRP A 59 -2.03 -3.98 3.17
CA TRP A 59 -0.85 -4.01 4.04
C TRP A 59 0.22 -4.98 3.54
N TYR A 60 -0.16 -6.22 3.26
CA TYR A 60 0.79 -7.27 2.94
C TYR A 60 1.28 -7.23 1.49
N CYS A 61 0.47 -6.75 0.52
CA CYS A 61 0.96 -6.48 -0.83
C CYS A 61 2.03 -5.37 -0.81
N ASN A 62 1.79 -4.25 -0.13
CA ASN A 62 2.81 -3.20 0.00
C ASN A 62 4.07 -3.70 0.73
N LEU A 63 3.91 -4.51 1.79
CA LEU A 63 5.04 -5.10 2.50
C LEU A 63 5.86 -6.03 1.60
N TYR A 64 5.18 -6.85 0.80
CA TYR A 64 5.80 -7.72 -0.18
C TYR A 64 6.68 -6.92 -1.13
N ASP A 65 6.13 -5.86 -1.75
CA ASP A 65 6.84 -5.04 -2.73
C ASP A 65 8.10 -4.40 -2.13
N ILE A 66 8.01 -3.87 -0.91
CA ILE A 66 9.14 -3.31 -0.17
C ILE A 66 10.23 -4.36 0.04
N LEU A 67 9.87 -5.48 0.68
CA LEU A 67 10.82 -6.53 1.02
C LEU A 67 11.45 -7.15 -0.23
N ARG A 68 10.64 -7.34 -1.29
CA ARG A 68 11.07 -7.94 -2.54
C ARG A 68 12.12 -7.08 -3.22
N GLN A 69 11.82 -5.79 -3.38
CA GLN A 69 12.74 -4.86 -4.01
C GLN A 69 14.06 -4.74 -3.23
N LEU A 70 13.99 -4.62 -1.90
CA LEU A 70 15.20 -4.58 -1.07
C LEU A 70 16.01 -5.88 -1.19
N PHE A 71 15.35 -7.04 -1.27
CA PHE A 71 16.02 -8.33 -1.41
C PHE A 71 16.68 -8.50 -2.78
N ASP A 72 15.98 -8.18 -3.87
CA ASP A 72 16.49 -8.33 -5.23
C ASP A 72 17.69 -7.45 -5.50
N ASP A 73 17.57 -6.19 -5.11
CA ASP A 73 18.59 -5.17 -5.32
C ASP A 73 19.69 -5.22 -4.24
N ASN A 74 19.59 -6.16 -3.28
CA ASN A 74 20.51 -6.33 -2.15
C ASN A 74 20.69 -5.04 -1.31
N LEU A 75 19.60 -4.31 -1.12
CA LEU A 75 19.61 -3.01 -0.45
C LEU A 75 19.47 -3.14 1.06
N PRO A 76 20.14 -2.28 1.84
CA PRO A 76 19.96 -2.21 3.28
C PRO A 76 18.61 -1.53 3.62
N ALA A 77 18.12 -1.71 4.84
CA ALA A 77 16.76 -1.34 5.22
C ALA A 77 16.49 0.16 5.12
N GLU A 78 17.54 0.98 5.28
CA GLU A 78 17.50 2.44 5.18
C GLU A 78 17.07 2.90 3.79
N GLN A 79 17.36 2.11 2.76
CA GLN A 79 16.93 2.39 1.38
C GLN A 79 15.43 2.17 1.15
N SER A 80 14.71 1.59 2.12
CA SER A 80 13.23 1.46 2.05
C SER A 80 12.54 2.81 1.82
N LYS A 81 13.12 3.92 2.33
CA LYS A 81 12.57 5.26 2.18
C LYS A 81 12.71 5.84 0.77
N GLU A 82 13.65 5.34 -0.01
CA GLU A 82 13.89 5.78 -1.39
C GLU A 82 13.08 4.98 -2.41
N LEU A 83 12.46 3.86 -2.00
CA LEU A 83 11.54 3.11 -2.86
C LEU A 83 10.38 4.01 -3.27
N LYS A 84 10.05 4.05 -4.57
CA LYS A 84 9.04 4.98 -5.14
C LYS A 84 7.75 5.04 -4.32
N LEU A 85 7.20 3.88 -3.97
CA LEU A 85 5.95 3.75 -3.21
C LEU A 85 6.02 4.38 -1.80
N ILE A 86 7.16 4.32 -1.11
CA ILE A 86 7.37 4.93 0.21
C ILE A 86 7.73 6.42 0.08
N LYS A 87 8.60 6.73 -0.89
CA LYS A 87 9.06 8.09 -1.19
C LYS A 87 7.89 9.04 -1.47
N PHE A 88 6.93 8.58 -2.27
CA PHE A 88 5.76 9.35 -2.67
C PHE A 88 4.48 9.00 -1.90
N ARG A 89 4.58 8.34 -0.74
CA ARG A 89 3.41 7.92 0.07
C ARG A 89 2.44 9.04 0.44
N ASN A 90 2.91 10.29 0.50
CA ASN A 90 2.08 11.44 0.82
C ASN A 90 1.29 11.97 -0.39
N ASN A 91 1.58 11.50 -1.60
CA ASN A 91 0.88 11.85 -2.83
C ASN A 91 -0.37 10.96 -2.97
N ILE A 92 -1.52 11.51 -2.58
CA ILE A 92 -2.80 10.81 -2.59
C ILE A 92 -3.51 11.04 -3.91
N ARG A 93 -3.74 9.94 -4.63
CA ARG A 93 -4.54 9.90 -5.84
C ARG A 93 -6.01 9.71 -5.46
N VAL A 94 -6.86 10.64 -5.90
CA VAL A 94 -8.31 10.60 -5.69
C VAL A 94 -9.02 10.52 -7.02
N ILE A 95 -10.02 9.66 -7.14
CA ILE A 95 -10.83 9.53 -8.36
C ILE A 95 -11.92 10.59 -8.36
N ARG A 96 -12.15 11.26 -9.49
CA ARG A 96 -13.27 12.19 -9.71
C ARG A 96 -14.12 11.73 -10.89
N CYS A 97 -15.43 11.61 -10.69
CA CYS A 97 -16.38 11.30 -11.77
C CYS A 97 -16.61 12.53 -12.62
N LEU A 98 -16.41 12.44 -13.95
CA LEU A 98 -16.63 13.57 -14.85
C LEU A 98 -18.11 13.94 -15.04
N ASN A 99 -19.03 13.00 -14.83
CA ASN A 99 -20.46 13.26 -14.97
C ASN A 99 -21.01 14.20 -13.88
N CYS A 100 -20.49 14.12 -12.65
CA CYS A 100 -21.01 14.91 -11.52
C CYS A 100 -19.93 15.71 -10.79
N ASN A 101 -18.67 15.62 -11.22
CA ASN A 101 -17.51 16.28 -10.62
C ASN A 101 -17.36 16.02 -9.11
N LYS A 102 -17.82 14.85 -8.64
CA LYS A 102 -17.68 14.42 -7.24
C LYS A 102 -16.61 13.34 -7.12
N SER A 103 -15.89 13.39 -6.02
CA SER A 103 -14.72 12.55 -5.78
C SER A 103 -15.04 11.35 -4.90
N TYR A 104 -14.35 10.24 -5.15
CA TYR A 104 -14.47 9.01 -4.38
C TYR A 104 -13.17 8.21 -4.46
N GLN A 105 -13.01 7.23 -3.58
CA GLN A 105 -11.82 6.41 -3.54
C GLN A 105 -12.13 4.96 -3.18
N HIS A 106 -11.42 4.03 -3.81
CA HIS A 106 -11.49 2.62 -3.45
C HIS A 106 -10.94 2.39 -2.02
N PRO A 107 -11.59 1.58 -1.17
CA PRO A 107 -11.13 1.32 0.19
C PRO A 107 -9.70 0.78 0.27
N SER A 108 -9.29 -0.10 -0.65
CA SER A 108 -7.92 -0.62 -0.66
C SER A 108 -6.88 0.45 -0.95
N VAL A 109 -7.19 1.43 -1.81
CA VAL A 109 -6.25 2.53 -2.10
C VAL A 109 -6.18 3.47 -0.90
N PHE A 110 -7.31 3.75 -0.25
CA PHE A 110 -7.33 4.50 1.01
C PHE A 110 -6.46 3.83 2.08
N GLU A 111 -6.60 2.51 2.25
CA GLU A 111 -5.83 1.75 3.23
C GLU A 111 -4.35 1.61 2.87
N SER A 112 -3.99 1.61 1.58
CA SER A 112 -2.58 1.61 1.14
C SER A 112 -1.82 2.82 1.67
N TYR A 113 -2.41 4.02 1.67
CA TYR A 113 -1.74 5.22 2.21
C TYR A 113 -1.46 5.11 3.71
N ILE A 114 -2.32 4.42 4.45
CA ILE A 114 -2.14 4.15 5.88
C ILE A 114 -1.00 3.15 6.10
N ALA A 115 -0.97 2.07 5.32
CA ALA A 115 0.11 1.08 5.38
C ALA A 115 1.48 1.70 5.04
N LEU A 116 1.55 2.51 3.98
CA LEU A 116 2.79 3.16 3.53
C LEU A 116 3.34 4.17 4.56
N ASP A 117 2.47 4.94 5.20
CA ASP A 117 2.87 5.82 6.31
C ASP A 117 3.43 5.02 7.49
N PHE A 118 2.78 3.90 7.84
CA PHE A 118 3.27 3.01 8.89
C PHE A 118 4.66 2.44 8.55
N TYR A 119 4.87 1.93 7.34
CA TYR A 119 6.16 1.38 6.93
C TYR A 119 7.25 2.45 6.92
N TYR A 120 6.95 3.65 6.42
CA TYR A 120 7.92 4.76 6.45
C TYR A 120 8.42 5.08 7.87
N LYS A 121 7.51 5.04 8.86
CA LYS A 121 7.81 5.37 10.26
C LYS A 121 8.52 4.24 11.01
N ASN A 122 8.19 2.98 10.72
CA ASN A 122 8.54 1.86 11.59
C ASN A 122 9.49 0.84 10.95
N PHE A 123 9.56 0.74 9.62
CA PHE A 123 10.26 -0.37 8.95
C PHE A 123 11.74 -0.46 9.29
N ILE A 124 12.47 0.67 9.20
CA ILE A 124 13.92 0.71 9.49
C ILE A 124 14.20 0.27 10.93
N GLY A 125 13.49 0.83 11.91
CA GLY A 125 13.66 0.47 13.32
C GLY A 125 13.35 -1.00 13.58
N LEU A 126 12.33 -1.57 12.93
CA LEU A 126 12.04 -3.00 13.03
C LEU A 126 13.13 -3.87 12.37
N ALA A 127 13.72 -3.43 11.26
CA ALA A 127 14.82 -4.13 10.60
C ALA A 127 16.09 -4.15 11.46
N GLU A 128 16.53 -2.99 11.95
CA GLU A 128 17.72 -2.84 12.79
C GLU A 128 17.64 -3.69 14.08
N ASN A 129 16.44 -3.79 14.66
CA ASN A 129 16.18 -4.59 15.86
C ASN A 129 15.82 -6.06 15.56
N LYS A 130 15.90 -6.51 14.30
CA LYS A 130 15.56 -7.88 13.85
C LYS A 130 14.13 -8.31 14.20
N PHE A 131 13.20 -7.37 14.17
CA PHE A 131 11.78 -7.53 14.50
C PHE A 131 10.85 -7.38 13.29
N LEU A 132 11.33 -7.58 12.05
CA LEU A 132 10.48 -7.53 10.85
C LEU A 132 9.30 -8.50 10.88
N LEU A 133 9.39 -9.60 11.62
CA LEU A 133 8.25 -10.52 11.80
C LEU A 133 7.09 -9.92 12.62
N ASN A 134 7.33 -8.83 13.37
CA ASN A 134 6.27 -8.11 14.07
C ASN A 134 5.31 -7.41 13.10
N LEU A 135 5.70 -7.24 11.82
CA LEU A 135 4.85 -6.68 10.78
C LEU A 135 3.63 -7.57 10.43
N PHE A 136 3.60 -8.81 10.93
CA PHE A 136 2.49 -9.75 10.74
C PHE A 136 1.57 -9.86 11.96
N ILE A 137 1.86 -9.11 13.03
CA ILE A 137 1.05 -9.08 14.25
C ILE A 137 0.09 -7.88 14.13
N PRO A 138 -1.23 -8.10 13.96
CA PRO A 138 -2.21 -7.03 13.72
C PRO A 138 -2.16 -5.93 14.78
N GLU A 139 -2.03 -6.31 16.05
CA GLU A 139 -2.01 -5.43 17.22
C GLU A 139 -0.80 -4.49 17.22
N LEU A 140 0.29 -4.87 16.54
CA LEU A 140 1.48 -4.04 16.38
C LEU A 140 1.44 -3.19 15.09
N THR A 141 0.49 -3.47 14.19
CA THR A 141 0.43 -2.88 12.84
C THR A 141 -0.90 -2.16 12.58
N TYR A 142 -1.80 -2.74 11.78
CA TYR A 142 -3.01 -2.07 11.32
C TYR A 142 -4.08 -1.88 12.40
N GLU A 143 -3.99 -2.64 13.50
CA GLU A 143 -4.86 -2.51 14.66
C GLU A 143 -4.23 -1.73 15.81
N ASN A 144 -2.97 -1.31 15.69
CA ASN A 144 -2.34 -0.49 16.71
C ASN A 144 -3.03 0.89 16.80
N GLN A 145 -2.93 1.54 17.96
CA GLN A 145 -3.66 2.78 18.22
C GLN A 145 -3.21 3.92 17.29
N LYS A 146 -1.91 4.10 17.05
CA LYS A 146 -1.38 5.16 16.19
C LYS A 146 -1.89 5.05 14.75
N THR A 147 -1.98 3.83 14.23
CA THR A 147 -2.52 3.53 12.91
C THR A 147 -4.01 3.80 12.86
N LYS A 148 -4.76 3.42 13.91
CA LYS A 148 -6.20 3.74 14.04
C LYS A 148 -6.43 5.25 14.07
N ASP A 149 -5.60 5.99 14.80
CA ASP A 149 -5.67 7.45 14.88
C ASP A 149 -5.40 8.09 13.52
N PHE A 150 -4.36 7.66 12.81
CA PHE A 150 -4.07 8.14 11.45
C PHE A 150 -5.18 7.79 10.45
N ARG A 151 -5.72 6.56 10.51
CA ARG A 151 -6.86 6.13 9.69
C ARG A 151 -8.08 7.01 9.95
N SER A 152 -8.40 7.28 11.22
CA SER A 152 -9.52 8.15 11.60
C SER A 152 -9.31 9.59 11.13
N TRP A 153 -8.09 10.12 11.28
CA TRP A 153 -7.74 11.44 10.78
C TRP A 153 -7.92 11.53 9.26
N LEU A 154 -7.35 10.60 8.49
CA LEU A 154 -7.43 10.60 7.03
C LEU A 154 -8.88 10.46 6.55
N PHE A 155 -9.68 9.63 7.22
CA PHE A 155 -11.11 9.50 6.95
C PHE A 155 -11.84 10.85 7.10
N LYS A 156 -11.60 11.58 8.20
CA LYS A 156 -12.19 12.91 8.42
C LYS A 156 -11.75 13.92 7.35
N GLN A 157 -10.50 13.83 6.87
CA GLN A 157 -10.04 14.69 5.78
C GLN A 157 -10.76 14.37 4.46
N TYR A 158 -11.01 13.10 4.17
CA TYR A 158 -11.79 12.68 3.01
C TYR A 158 -13.21 13.22 3.09
N GLU A 159 -13.88 13.09 4.24
CA GLU A 159 -15.24 13.64 4.45
C GLU A 159 -15.28 15.16 4.29
N ALA A 160 -14.34 15.90 4.90
CA ALA A 160 -14.24 17.35 4.79
C ALA A 160 -14.07 17.83 3.34
N ASN A 161 -13.43 17.01 2.49
CA ASN A 161 -13.21 17.27 1.08
C ASN A 161 -14.29 16.63 0.17
N ASN A 162 -15.39 16.13 0.74
CA ASN A 162 -16.47 15.44 0.00
C ASN A 162 -15.99 14.23 -0.84
N ILE A 163 -14.93 13.54 -0.40
CA ILE A 163 -14.40 12.34 -1.02
C ILE A 163 -15.05 11.12 -0.37
N LYS A 164 -15.86 10.38 -1.12
CA LYS A 164 -16.54 9.19 -0.60
C LYS A 164 -15.66 7.95 -0.71
N ILE A 165 -15.44 7.22 0.39
CA ILE A 165 -14.82 5.89 0.31
C ILE A 165 -15.88 4.89 -0.17
N TYR A 166 -15.61 4.23 -1.29
CA TYR A 166 -16.59 3.37 -1.96
C TYR A 166 -15.93 2.29 -2.80
N ASP A 167 -16.34 1.05 -2.57
CA ASP A 167 -15.87 -0.11 -3.35
C ASP A 167 -16.60 -0.20 -4.68
N PHE A 168 -16.15 0.58 -5.66
CA PHE A 168 -16.74 0.53 -6.99
C PHE A 168 -16.44 -0.77 -7.75
N VAL A 169 -15.46 -1.58 -7.35
CA VAL A 169 -15.13 -2.84 -8.04
C VAL A 169 -16.25 -3.85 -7.80
N ASN A 170 -16.62 -4.08 -6.54
CA ASN A 170 -17.74 -4.97 -6.20
C ASN A 170 -19.11 -4.39 -6.55
N ASN A 171 -19.18 -3.08 -6.79
CA ASN A 171 -20.40 -2.39 -7.21
C ASN A 171 -20.43 -2.04 -8.71
N LYS A 172 -19.81 -2.88 -9.56
CA LYS A 172 -19.92 -2.81 -11.03
C LYS A 172 -19.52 -1.44 -11.63
N TYR A 173 -18.52 -0.79 -11.04
CA TYR A 173 -17.98 0.50 -11.48
C TYR A 173 -19.05 1.61 -11.58
N ILE A 174 -19.99 1.63 -10.64
CA ILE A 174 -21.04 2.66 -10.52
C ILE A 174 -20.52 3.83 -9.68
N CYS A 175 -20.68 5.06 -10.16
CA CYS A 175 -20.34 6.26 -9.39
C CYS A 175 -21.24 6.37 -8.14
N PRO A 176 -20.67 6.53 -6.93
CA PRO A 176 -21.44 6.53 -5.68
C PRO A 176 -22.19 7.83 -5.38
N HIS A 177 -22.10 8.81 -6.29
CA HIS A 177 -22.74 10.13 -6.17
C HIS A 177 -23.87 10.33 -7.17
N CYS A 178 -23.66 9.98 -8.44
CA CYS A 178 -24.66 10.18 -9.51
C CYS A 178 -25.26 8.88 -10.07
N GLY A 179 -24.79 7.71 -9.63
CA GLY A 179 -25.32 6.41 -10.09
C GLY A 179 -24.94 6.03 -11.52
N LYS A 180 -24.11 6.83 -12.22
CA LYS A 180 -23.65 6.50 -13.57
C LYS A 180 -22.75 5.26 -13.54
N ALA A 181 -23.13 4.23 -14.28
CA ALA A 181 -22.28 3.07 -14.55
C ALA A 181 -21.24 3.41 -15.61
N HIS A 182 -20.00 2.94 -15.42
CA HIS A 182 -18.89 3.10 -16.38
C HIS A 182 -18.68 4.56 -16.84
N GLY A 183 -18.90 5.53 -15.93
CA GLY A 183 -18.64 6.93 -16.22
C GLY A 183 -17.14 7.19 -16.39
N GLU A 184 -16.79 8.19 -17.19
CA GLU A 184 -15.41 8.64 -17.31
C GLU A 184 -14.92 9.23 -15.99
N THR A 185 -13.65 9.00 -15.69
CA THR A 185 -13.01 9.43 -14.44
C THR A 185 -11.69 10.12 -14.70
N GLU A 186 -11.40 11.15 -13.91
CA GLU A 186 -10.08 11.77 -13.81
C GLU A 186 -9.48 11.50 -12.43
N HIS A 187 -8.17 11.78 -12.31
CA HIS A 187 -7.45 11.65 -11.05
C HIS A 187 -6.99 13.02 -10.57
N ASP A 188 -7.35 13.36 -9.34
CA ASP A 188 -6.86 14.55 -8.66
C ASP A 188 -5.71 14.16 -7.71
N LEU A 189 -4.71 15.02 -7.60
CA LEU A 189 -3.61 14.88 -6.66
C LEU A 189 -3.92 15.68 -5.39
N TYR A 190 -3.97 14.95 -4.29
CA TYR A 190 -3.94 15.48 -2.93
C TYR A 190 -2.59 15.18 -2.29
N PHE A 191 -2.22 15.96 -1.30
CA PHE A 191 -0.96 15.79 -0.57
C PHE A 191 -1.19 15.86 0.93
N ILE A 192 -0.58 14.93 1.66
CA ILE A 192 -0.45 15.02 3.12
C ILE A 192 0.81 15.83 3.44
N LYS A 193 0.63 17.07 3.88
CA LYS A 193 1.70 17.90 4.42
C LYS A 193 1.86 17.62 5.91
N ILE A 194 3.09 17.37 6.34
CA ILE A 194 3.43 17.15 7.75
C ILE A 194 4.27 18.35 8.21
N GLU A 195 3.69 19.20 9.05
CA GLU A 195 4.32 20.39 9.63
C GLU A 195 4.68 20.11 11.11
N GLY A 196 5.97 20.05 11.43
CA GLY A 196 6.42 19.89 12.82
C GLY A 196 5.99 18.57 13.47
N ILE A 197 5.87 18.57 14.81
CA ILE A 197 5.71 17.34 15.61
C ILE A 197 4.30 16.74 15.50
N ASP A 198 3.25 17.53 15.23
CA ASP A 198 1.85 17.02 15.26
C ASP A 198 0.86 17.68 14.28
N LYS A 199 1.32 18.57 13.39
CA LYS A 199 0.38 19.25 12.47
C LYS A 199 0.39 18.56 11.11
N MET A 200 -0.74 17.97 10.74
CA MET A 200 -0.94 17.38 9.42
C MET A 200 -2.03 18.14 8.67
N GLU A 201 -1.79 18.41 7.40
CA GLU A 201 -2.75 19.04 6.50
C GLU A 201 -2.97 18.15 5.27
N PHE A 202 -4.21 18.10 4.80
CA PHE A 202 -4.60 17.38 3.59
C PHE A 202 -5.06 18.40 2.56
N GLN A 203 -4.23 18.63 1.54
CA GLN A 203 -4.45 19.67 0.54
C GLN A 203 -4.62 19.10 -0.86
N GLN A 204 -5.55 19.65 -1.64
CA GLN A 204 -5.58 19.40 -3.08
C GLN A 204 -4.46 20.21 -3.75
N ILE A 205 -3.58 19.53 -4.48
CA ILE A 205 -2.46 20.14 -5.20
C ILE A 205 -2.83 20.42 -6.65
N LYS A 206 -3.47 19.44 -7.30
CA LYS A 206 -3.71 19.48 -8.74
C LYS A 206 -4.97 18.72 -9.11
N LEU A 207 -5.85 19.37 -9.85
CA LEU A 207 -6.93 18.70 -10.58
C LEU A 207 -6.34 18.09 -11.85
N ASN A 208 -6.83 16.90 -12.23
CA ASN A 208 -6.44 16.24 -13.49
C ASN A 208 -4.94 15.97 -13.56
N ALA A 209 -4.42 15.42 -12.47
CA ALA A 209 -3.06 14.98 -12.35
C ALA A 209 -2.78 13.79 -13.28
N ASN A 210 -1.66 13.87 -14.00
CA ASN A 210 -1.12 12.79 -14.79
C ASN A 210 -0.18 11.92 -13.95
N TRP A 211 0.37 10.86 -14.54
CA TRP A 211 1.21 9.94 -13.77
C TRP A 211 2.47 10.56 -13.17
N GLU A 212 3.11 11.48 -13.89
CA GLU A 212 4.33 12.14 -13.42
C GLU A 212 4.09 13.02 -12.19
N ASP A 213 2.89 13.57 -12.04
CA ASP A 213 2.54 14.40 -10.89
C ASP A 213 2.57 13.60 -9.59
N PHE A 214 2.21 12.31 -9.62
CA PHE A 214 2.25 11.43 -8.45
C PHE A 214 3.67 10.97 -8.10
N GLU A 215 4.64 11.12 -9.01
CA GLU A 215 6.05 10.77 -8.82
C GLU A 215 6.95 12.00 -8.54
N ARG A 216 6.36 13.12 -8.12
CA ARG A 216 7.08 14.35 -7.76
C ARG A 216 6.72 14.80 -6.35
N ILE A 217 7.69 15.37 -5.63
CA ILE A 217 7.44 16.03 -4.35
C ILE A 217 6.90 17.44 -4.66
N PRO A 218 5.72 17.84 -4.15
CA PRO A 218 5.20 19.19 -4.37
C PRO A 218 6.15 20.27 -3.83
N ALA A 219 6.39 21.32 -4.62
CA ALA A 219 7.33 22.40 -4.29
C ALA A 219 7.03 23.06 -2.94
N GLY A 220 8.09 23.36 -2.15
CA GLY A 220 7.98 24.06 -0.86
C GLY A 220 7.78 23.19 0.38
N ASN A 221 7.92 21.86 0.27
CA ASN A 221 7.64 20.90 1.35
C ASN A 221 8.78 19.89 1.60
N SER A 222 10.03 20.31 1.33
CA SER A 222 11.28 19.57 1.61
C SER A 222 11.93 20.04 2.90
#